data_AF-A0A5S9MFS9-F1
#
_entry.id   AF-A0A5S9MFS9-F1
#
_cell.length_a   1.000
_cell.length_b   1.000
_cell.length_c   1.000
_cell.angle_alpha   90.00
_cell.angle_beta   90.00
_cell.angle_gamma   90.00
#
_symmetry.space_group_name_H-M   'P 1'
#
loop_
_entity.id
_entity.type
_entity.pdbx_description
1 polymer ?
#
loop_
_entity_poly.entity_id
_entity_poly.type
_entity_poly.pdbx_seq_one_letter_code
_entity_poly.pdbx_strand_id
1 'polypeptide(L)'
;MHIADVSHYVTENSPIDQEAYERGTSVYLVDRVIPMIPHRLSNGICSLNPKVDRLTLSCEMVIDRNGKVVKHEIFQSVIKTTERMTYSDVNKILVDQDEELLNKYEPLVPMFQEMEKLAEILRDKRMERGAVDFDFKEAKVLVDDEGAAKDVVIRERSVAEKLIEEFMLVANETVAEHFHWMNVPFIYRIHEEPNPLRSFSAF
;
A
#
# COMPACT_ATOMS: atom_id res chain seq x y z
N MET A 1 1.54 -10.54 3.74
CA MET A 1 0.70 -9.40 3.32
C MET A 1 -0.74 -9.83 3.19
N HIS A 2 -1.68 -9.11 3.80
CA HIS A 2 -3.11 -9.44 3.76
C HIS A 2 -3.88 -8.29 3.09
N ILE A 3 -4.55 -8.56 1.98
CA ILE A 3 -5.34 -7.59 1.22
C ILE A 3 -6.82 -7.97 1.36
N ALA A 4 -7.70 -6.98 1.51
CA ALA A 4 -9.14 -7.23 1.60
C ALA A 4 -9.65 -8.09 0.42
N ASP A 5 -10.40 -9.16 0.72
CA ASP A 5 -11.03 -9.99 -0.32
C ASP A 5 -12.30 -9.30 -0.83
N VAL A 6 -12.12 -8.27 -1.67
CA VAL A 6 -13.22 -7.53 -2.29
C VAL A 6 -14.00 -8.43 -3.26
N SER A 7 -13.31 -9.35 -3.94
CA SER A 7 -13.91 -10.31 -4.89
C SER A 7 -14.94 -11.23 -4.24
N HIS A 8 -14.84 -11.50 -2.94
CA HIS A 8 -15.87 -12.23 -2.21
C HIS A 8 -17.22 -11.49 -2.20
N TYR A 9 -17.21 -10.15 -2.16
CA TYR A 9 -18.43 -9.32 -2.05
C TYR A 9 -18.88 -8.74 -3.40
N VAL A 10 -17.96 -8.56 -4.33
CA VAL A 10 -18.21 -8.03 -5.68
C VAL A 10 -17.96 -9.17 -6.66
N THR A 11 -19.00 -9.97 -6.90
CA THR A 11 -18.91 -11.12 -7.81
C THR A 11 -19.04 -10.67 -9.26
N GLU A 12 -18.35 -11.37 -10.14
CA GLU A 12 -18.35 -11.14 -11.59
C GLU A 12 -19.78 -11.00 -12.16
N ASN A 13 -19.97 -10.03 -13.04
CA ASN A 13 -21.23 -9.69 -13.71
C ASN A 13 -22.35 -9.16 -12.79
N SER A 14 -22.09 -8.97 -11.49
CA SER A 14 -23.07 -8.34 -10.59
C SER A 14 -23.26 -6.85 -10.92
N PRO A 15 -24.36 -6.21 -10.49
CA PRO A 15 -24.54 -4.77 -10.68
C PRO A 15 -23.42 -3.93 -10.04
N ILE A 16 -22.84 -4.42 -8.93
CA ILE A 16 -21.73 -3.73 -8.25
C ILE A 16 -20.44 -3.88 -9.07
N ASP A 17 -20.21 -5.02 -9.69
CA ASP A 17 -19.06 -5.28 -10.57
C ASP A 17 -19.10 -4.37 -11.80
N GLN A 18 -20.25 -4.25 -12.47
CA GLN A 18 -20.44 -3.36 -13.62
C GLN A 18 -20.17 -1.89 -13.23
N GLU A 19 -20.74 -1.42 -12.12
CA GLU A 19 -20.49 -0.05 -11.62
C GLU A 19 -19.00 0.17 -11.26
N ALA A 20 -18.36 -0.81 -10.60
CA ALA A 20 -16.95 -0.73 -10.25
C ALA A 20 -16.06 -0.68 -11.50
N TYR A 21 -16.40 -1.46 -12.53
CA TYR A 21 -15.75 -1.47 -13.83
C TYR A 21 -15.90 -0.11 -14.55
N GLU A 22 -17.11 0.45 -14.58
CA GLU A 22 -17.37 1.77 -15.17
C GLU A 22 -16.60 2.90 -14.47
N ARG A 23 -16.47 2.85 -13.14
CA ARG A 23 -15.68 3.82 -12.36
C ARG A 23 -14.17 3.64 -12.51
N GLY A 24 -13.71 2.39 -12.61
CA GLY A 24 -12.30 2.00 -12.74
C GLY A 24 -11.44 2.20 -11.48
N THR A 25 -11.57 3.33 -10.78
CA THR A 25 -10.84 3.63 -9.54
C THR A 25 -11.62 4.58 -8.62
N SER A 26 -11.20 4.69 -7.36
CA SER A 26 -11.74 5.72 -6.46
C SER A 26 -11.05 7.06 -6.75
N VAL A 27 -11.81 8.14 -6.80
CA VAL A 27 -11.30 9.49 -7.05
C VAL A 27 -11.16 10.23 -5.72
N TYR A 28 -9.92 10.59 -5.38
CA TYR A 28 -9.59 11.34 -4.18
C TYR A 28 -9.51 12.84 -4.52
N LEU A 29 -10.53 13.59 -4.10
CA LEU A 29 -10.57 15.05 -4.19
C LEU A 29 -10.01 15.65 -2.90
N VAL A 30 -9.82 16.98 -2.90
CA VAL A 30 -9.27 17.70 -1.74
C VAL A 30 -10.15 17.55 -0.50
N ASP A 31 -11.47 17.62 -0.67
CA ASP A 31 -12.46 17.64 0.42
C ASP A 31 -13.21 16.31 0.61
N ARG A 32 -13.16 15.41 -0.37
CA ARG A 32 -13.97 14.18 -0.36
C ARG A 32 -13.37 13.06 -1.22
N VAL A 33 -13.93 11.87 -1.05
CA VAL A 33 -13.63 10.70 -1.89
C VAL A 33 -14.88 10.27 -2.63
N ILE A 34 -14.76 10.06 -3.94
CA ILE A 34 -15.78 9.39 -4.76
C ILE A 34 -15.35 7.92 -4.85
N PRO A 35 -15.99 7.00 -4.11
CA PRO A 35 -15.49 5.63 -4.00
C PRO A 35 -15.84 4.79 -5.23
N MET A 36 -14.97 3.85 -5.60
CA MET A 36 -15.21 2.89 -6.69
C MET A 36 -16.36 1.92 -6.37
N ILE A 37 -16.49 1.55 -5.09
CA ILE A 37 -17.55 0.64 -4.60
C ILE A 37 -18.34 1.33 -3.48
N PRO A 38 -19.58 0.87 -3.18
CA PRO A 38 -20.40 1.50 -2.14
C PRO A 38 -19.70 1.61 -0.78
N HIS A 39 -19.92 2.71 -0.05
CA HIS A 39 -19.30 2.98 1.26
C HIS A 39 -19.47 1.85 2.29
N ARG A 40 -20.60 1.13 2.24
CA ARG A 40 -20.85 -0.03 3.12
C ARG A 40 -19.85 -1.16 2.89
N LEU A 41 -19.33 -1.31 1.66
CA LEU A 41 -18.26 -2.26 1.35
C LEU A 41 -16.89 -1.66 1.65
N SER A 42 -16.55 -0.52 1.04
CA SER A 42 -15.21 0.07 1.13
C SER A 42 -14.80 0.46 2.56
N ASN A 43 -15.71 1.06 3.34
CA ASN A 43 -15.43 1.49 4.73
C ASN A 43 -15.98 0.50 5.78
N GLY A 44 -16.74 -0.50 5.35
CA GLY A 44 -17.38 -1.47 6.24
C GLY A 44 -16.69 -2.82 6.23
N ILE A 45 -17.20 -3.74 5.40
CA ILE A 45 -16.83 -5.16 5.46
C ILE A 45 -15.52 -5.47 4.74
N CYS A 46 -15.15 -4.71 3.71
CA CYS A 46 -13.85 -4.85 3.03
C CYS A 46 -12.74 -4.09 3.78
N SER A 47 -13.07 -3.06 4.55
CA SER A 47 -12.08 -2.37 5.37
C SER A 47 -11.58 -3.29 6.48
N LEU A 48 -10.25 -3.39 6.61
CA LEU A 48 -9.56 -4.22 7.62
C LEU A 48 -9.59 -3.57 9.01
N ASN A 49 -10.79 -3.23 9.47
CA ASN A 49 -11.05 -2.61 10.76
C ASN A 49 -10.51 -3.49 11.90
N PRO A 50 -9.96 -2.87 12.97
CA PRO A 50 -9.34 -3.60 14.07
C PRO A 50 -10.36 -4.41 14.87
N LYS A 51 -9.89 -5.51 15.44
CA LYS A 51 -10.58 -6.34 16.44
C LYS A 51 -11.85 -7.03 15.91
N VAL A 52 -12.01 -7.12 14.59
CA VAL A 52 -13.10 -7.83 13.91
C VAL A 52 -12.54 -8.74 12.82
N ASP A 53 -13.20 -9.87 12.60
CA ASP A 53 -12.78 -10.84 11.59
C ASP A 53 -13.02 -10.28 10.18
N ARG A 54 -12.05 -10.49 9.29
CA ARG A 54 -12.05 -9.97 7.92
C ARG A 54 -11.50 -10.99 6.94
N LEU A 55 -12.21 -11.13 5.82
CA LEU A 55 -11.78 -11.96 4.70
C LEU A 55 -10.67 -11.23 3.94
N THR A 56 -9.59 -11.95 3.68
CA THR A 56 -8.44 -11.42 2.96
C THR A 56 -7.91 -12.40 1.93
N LEU A 57 -7.42 -11.88 0.82
CA LEU A 57 -6.49 -12.60 -0.04
C LEU A 57 -5.07 -12.31 0.46
N SER A 58 -4.38 -13.35 0.89
CA SER A 58 -3.06 -13.24 1.52
C SER A 58 -1.95 -13.67 0.57
N CYS A 59 -0.85 -12.93 0.62
CA CYS A 59 0.43 -13.29 0.02
C CYS A 59 1.45 -13.45 1.15
N GLU A 60 1.77 -14.69 1.50
CA GLU A 60 2.86 -15.01 2.42
C GLU A 60 4.16 -15.17 1.63
N MET A 61 5.25 -14.60 2.14
CA MET A 61 6.54 -14.58 1.47
C MET A 61 7.65 -14.90 2.48
N VAL A 62 8.58 -15.76 2.10
CA VAL A 62 9.86 -15.94 2.79
C VAL A 62 10.90 -15.15 2.02
N ILE A 63 11.51 -14.18 2.69
CA ILE A 63 12.50 -13.26 2.11
C ILE A 63 13.85 -13.56 2.74
N ASP A 64 14.88 -13.74 1.92
CA ASP A 64 16.25 -13.95 2.40
C ASP A 64 16.92 -12.63 2.81
N ARG A 65 18.15 -12.72 3.32
CA ARG A 65 18.93 -11.56 3.80
C ARG A 65 19.27 -10.54 2.71
N ASN A 66 19.14 -10.91 1.43
CA ASN A 66 19.41 -10.04 0.29
C ASN A 66 18.12 -9.45 -0.29
N GLY A 67 16.97 -9.61 0.40
CA GLY A 67 15.69 -9.12 -0.07
C GLY A 67 15.08 -9.94 -1.20
N LYS A 68 15.55 -11.17 -1.45
CA LYS A 68 14.97 -12.06 -2.46
C LYS A 68 13.85 -12.90 -1.86
N VAL A 69 12.69 -12.89 -2.51
CA VAL A 69 11.60 -13.84 -2.22
C VAL A 69 12.05 -15.23 -2.67
N VAL A 70 12.19 -16.16 -1.73
CA VAL A 70 12.63 -17.54 -1.98
C VAL A 70 11.50 -18.55 -1.93
N LYS A 71 10.37 -18.18 -1.31
CA LYS A 71 9.14 -18.95 -1.27
C LYS A 71 7.97 -17.99 -1.11
N HIS A 72 6.84 -18.30 -1.74
CA HIS A 72 5.59 -17.59 -1.50
C HIS A 72 4.39 -18.51 -1.60
N GLU A 73 3.28 -18.08 -1.00
CA GLU A 73 1.98 -18.74 -1.10
C GLU A 73 0.88 -17.68 -1.16
N ILE A 74 -0.08 -17.86 -2.08
CA ILE A 74 -1.23 -16.97 -2.26
C ILE A 74 -2.50 -17.76 -1.94
N PHE A 75 -3.26 -17.30 -0.95
CA PHE A 75 -4.42 -18.04 -0.45
C PHE A 75 -5.47 -17.13 0.20
N GLN A 76 -6.73 -17.56 0.20
CA GLN A 76 -7.79 -16.90 0.96
C GLN A 76 -7.63 -17.19 2.46
N SER A 77 -7.84 -16.17 3.29
CA SER A 77 -7.68 -16.28 4.73
C SER A 77 -8.68 -15.40 5.47
N VAL A 78 -8.76 -15.63 6.78
CA VAL A 78 -9.49 -14.78 7.73
C VAL A 78 -8.49 -14.22 8.72
N ILE A 79 -8.47 -12.89 8.86
CA ILE A 79 -7.61 -12.21 9.84
C ILE A 79 -8.44 -11.41 10.84
N LYS A 80 -7.84 -11.12 11.99
CA LYS A 80 -8.36 -10.19 12.98
C LYS A 80 -7.23 -9.27 13.42
N THR A 81 -7.19 -8.06 12.86
CA THR A 81 -6.11 -7.11 13.14
C THR A 81 -6.17 -6.62 14.59
N THR A 82 -5.03 -6.50 15.24
CA THR A 82 -4.97 -6.12 16.66
C THR A 82 -5.25 -4.64 16.85
N GLU A 83 -4.56 -3.79 16.08
CA GLU A 83 -4.63 -2.34 16.20
C GLU A 83 -4.68 -1.65 14.83
N ARG A 84 -5.25 -0.44 14.82
CA ARG A 84 -5.22 0.47 13.67
C ARG A 84 -4.14 1.51 13.90
N MET A 85 -3.05 1.42 13.16
CA MET A 85 -1.93 2.34 13.26
C MET A 85 -2.05 3.48 12.23
N THR A 86 -1.46 4.64 12.56
CA THR A 86 -1.24 5.73 11.60
C THR A 86 0.24 5.84 11.26
N TYR A 87 0.57 6.41 10.10
CA TYR A 87 1.97 6.69 9.74
C TYR A 87 2.65 7.55 10.80
N SER A 88 1.94 8.54 11.36
CA SER A 88 2.47 9.38 12.44
C SER A 88 2.86 8.56 13.67
N ASP A 89 2.02 7.61 14.10
CA ASP A 89 2.32 6.79 15.28
C ASP A 89 3.54 5.89 15.03
N VAL A 90 3.60 5.26 13.85
CA VAL A 90 4.72 4.38 13.48
C VAL A 90 6.03 5.16 13.38
N ASN A 91 6.01 6.37 12.80
CA ASN A 91 7.20 7.23 12.77
C ASN A 91 7.63 7.64 14.17
N LYS A 92 6.70 8.01 15.04
CA LYS A 92 7.05 8.36 16.43
C LYS A 92 7.67 7.20 17.19
N ILE A 93 7.24 5.96 16.90
CA ILE A 93 7.82 4.74 17.48
C ILE A 93 9.23 4.47 16.93
N LEU A 94 9.41 4.52 15.61
CA LEU A 94 10.67 4.12 14.96
C LEU A 94 11.73 5.22 14.98
N VAL A 95 11.33 6.46 14.71
CA VAL A 95 12.23 7.61 14.51
C VAL A 95 12.35 8.44 15.78
N ASP A 96 11.22 8.93 16.31
CA ASP A 96 11.24 9.89 17.43
C ASP A 96 11.48 9.20 18.78
N GLN A 97 11.33 7.87 18.85
CA GLN A 97 11.42 7.06 20.07
C GLN A 97 10.50 7.60 21.19
N ASP A 98 9.27 7.95 20.83
CA ASP A 98 8.27 8.51 21.75
C ASP A 98 7.90 7.51 22.86
N GLU A 99 8.26 7.85 24.11
CA GLU A 99 8.08 6.95 25.26
C GLU A 99 6.61 6.58 25.52
N GLU A 100 5.66 7.47 25.26
CA GLU A 100 4.24 7.21 25.49
C GLU A 100 3.73 6.14 24.51
N LEU A 101 4.06 6.30 23.22
CA LEU A 101 3.66 5.35 22.18
C LEU A 101 4.42 4.03 22.27
N LEU A 102 5.70 4.05 22.63
CA LEU A 102 6.49 2.85 22.87
C LEU A 102 5.87 2.00 23.99
N ASN A 103 5.47 2.63 25.11
CA ASN A 103 4.81 1.92 26.20
C ASN A 103 3.40 1.43 25.81
N LYS A 104 2.63 2.27 25.10
CA LYS A 104 1.27 1.93 24.66
C LYS A 104 1.23 0.74 23.70
N TYR A 105 2.19 0.65 22.79
CA TYR A 105 2.26 -0.37 21.74
C TYR A 105 3.41 -1.36 21.95
N GLU A 106 3.91 -1.50 23.18
CA GLU A 106 5.09 -2.32 23.52
C GLU A 106 5.12 -3.70 22.85
N PRO A 107 4.02 -4.48 22.78
CA PRO A 107 4.03 -5.79 22.13
C PRO A 107 4.27 -5.74 20.61
N LEU A 108 4.02 -4.60 19.96
CA LEU A 108 4.15 -4.40 18.51
C LEU A 108 5.50 -3.77 18.12
N VAL A 109 6.19 -3.11 19.05
CA VAL A 109 7.44 -2.39 18.78
C VAL A 109 8.50 -3.30 18.13
N PRO A 110 8.77 -4.52 18.63
CA PRO A 110 9.75 -5.41 17.99
C PRO A 110 9.39 -5.74 16.54
N MET A 111 8.10 -5.92 16.24
CA MET A 111 7.62 -6.18 14.89
C MET A 111 7.87 -4.98 13.96
N PHE A 112 7.61 -3.75 14.42
CA PHE A 112 7.86 -2.56 13.62
C PHE A 112 9.36 -2.36 13.31
N GLN A 113 10.25 -2.66 14.27
CA GLN A 113 11.70 -2.58 14.07
C GLN A 113 12.19 -3.62 13.05
N GLU A 114 11.67 -4.85 13.09
CA GLU A 114 11.99 -5.85 12.07
C GLU A 114 11.43 -5.49 10.69
N MET A 115 10.24 -4.86 10.67
CA MET A 115 9.64 -4.35 9.43
C MET A 115 10.51 -3.24 8.81
N GLU A 116 11.06 -2.33 9.61
CA GLU A 116 11.97 -1.27 9.15
C GLU A 116 13.23 -1.86 8.51
N LYS A 117 13.91 -2.78 9.20
CA LYS A 117 15.10 -3.47 8.67
C LYS A 117 14.83 -4.18 7.35
N LEU A 118 13.70 -4.89 7.26
CA LEU A 118 13.32 -5.59 6.03
C LEU A 118 13.03 -4.61 4.89
N ALA A 119 12.35 -3.49 5.19
CA ALA A 119 12.08 -2.46 4.19
C ALA A 119 13.37 -1.82 3.66
N GLU A 120 14.37 -1.58 4.51
CA GLU A 120 15.70 -1.10 4.10
C GLU A 120 16.37 -2.09 3.14
N ILE A 121 16.41 -3.38 3.47
CA ILE A 121 16.97 -4.43 2.61
C ILE A 121 16.26 -4.48 1.24
N LEU A 122 14.93 -4.39 1.24
CA LEU A 122 14.14 -4.39 0.01
C LEU A 122 14.41 -3.16 -0.85
N ARG A 123 14.52 -1.99 -0.20
CA ARG A 123 14.83 -0.73 -0.87
C ARG A 123 16.22 -0.74 -1.49
N ASP A 124 17.23 -1.20 -0.76
CA ASP A 124 18.61 -1.27 -1.25
C ASP A 124 18.70 -2.16 -2.49
N LYS A 125 18.11 -3.36 -2.44
CA LYS A 125 17.99 -4.26 -3.60
C LYS A 125 17.28 -3.60 -4.78
N ARG A 126 16.20 -2.85 -4.51
CA ARG A 126 15.43 -2.13 -5.54
C ARG A 126 16.27 -1.04 -6.21
N MET A 127 17.06 -0.29 -5.44
CA MET A 127 17.98 0.73 -5.94
C MET A 127 19.15 0.12 -6.72
N GLU A 128 19.72 -0.99 -6.26
CA GLU A 128 20.76 -1.73 -6.98
C GLU A 128 20.28 -2.22 -8.36
N ARG A 129 18.99 -2.55 -8.50
CA ARG A 129 18.35 -2.91 -9.78
C ARG A 129 18.12 -1.70 -10.71
N GLY A 130 18.48 -0.49 -10.29
CA GLY A 130 18.36 0.74 -11.09
C GLY A 130 16.99 1.41 -10.98
N ALA A 131 16.26 1.20 -9.88
CA ALA A 131 15.02 1.94 -9.64
C ALA A 131 15.30 3.44 -9.54
N VAL A 132 14.40 4.24 -10.13
CA VAL A 132 14.46 5.69 -10.05
C VAL A 132 13.57 6.15 -8.90
N ASP A 133 14.17 6.76 -7.88
CA ASP A 133 13.43 7.39 -6.77
C ASP A 133 13.11 8.84 -7.15
N PHE A 134 11.89 9.06 -7.64
CA PHE A 134 11.40 10.39 -7.90
C PHE A 134 10.82 10.98 -6.61
N ASP A 135 11.65 11.67 -5.83
CA ASP A 135 11.18 12.40 -4.65
C ASP A 135 10.58 13.76 -5.05
N PHE A 136 9.39 13.71 -5.63
CA PHE A 136 8.63 14.91 -5.94
C PHE A 136 7.96 15.45 -4.68
N LYS A 137 8.18 16.74 -4.41
CA LYS A 137 7.45 17.47 -3.38
C LYS A 137 5.99 17.59 -3.78
N GLU A 138 5.13 16.79 -3.17
CA GLU A 138 3.68 16.87 -3.37
C GLU A 138 3.07 17.99 -2.53
N ALA A 139 2.17 18.78 -3.11
CA ALA A 139 1.40 19.78 -2.36
C ALA A 139 0.19 19.12 -1.69
N LYS A 140 0.00 19.40 -0.39
CA LYS A 140 -1.18 19.00 0.38
C LYS A 140 -1.99 20.23 0.75
N VAL A 141 -3.21 20.32 0.24
CA VAL A 141 -4.16 21.37 0.60
C VAL A 141 -4.82 21.01 1.92
N LEU A 142 -4.75 21.92 2.90
CA LEU A 142 -5.49 21.81 4.16
C LEU A 142 -6.83 22.50 3.99
N VAL A 143 -7.91 21.80 4.28
CA VAL A 143 -9.28 22.35 4.25
C VAL A 143 -9.86 22.47 5.65
N ASP A 144 -10.78 23.42 5.83
CA ASP A 144 -11.60 23.54 7.03
C ASP A 144 -12.84 22.61 6.98
N ASP A 145 -13.69 22.70 8.01
CA ASP A 145 -14.89 21.87 8.16
C ASP A 145 -15.95 22.15 7.07
N GLU A 146 -15.88 23.29 6.40
CA GLU A 146 -16.75 23.67 5.30
C GLU A 146 -16.16 23.25 3.93
N GLY A 147 -14.96 22.66 3.93
CA GLY A 147 -14.24 22.24 2.73
C GLY A 147 -13.47 23.37 2.04
N ALA A 148 -13.37 24.55 2.65
CA ALA A 148 -12.64 25.67 2.09
C ALA A 148 -11.13 25.53 2.36
N ALA A 149 -10.32 25.86 1.37
CA ALA A 149 -8.86 25.77 1.47
C ALA A 149 -8.33 26.80 2.50
N LYS A 150 -7.67 26.29 3.54
CA LYS A 150 -7.06 27.08 4.61
C LYS A 150 -5.57 27.33 4.35
N ASP A 151 -4.86 26.33 3.82
CA ASP A 151 -3.42 26.40 3.59
C ASP A 151 -2.94 25.35 2.57
N VAL A 152 -1.70 25.47 2.09
CA VAL A 152 -1.03 24.48 1.25
C VAL A 152 0.35 24.19 1.83
N VAL A 153 0.57 22.94 2.24
CA VAL A 153 1.85 22.48 2.81
C VAL A 153 2.53 21.48 1.88
N ILE A 154 3.86 21.41 1.95
CA ILE A 154 4.61 20.37 1.26
C ILE A 154 4.44 19.07 2.05
N ARG A 155 4.00 18.01 1.38
CA ARG A 155 3.95 16.67 1.95
C ARG A 155 5.31 16.01 1.79
N GLU A 156 5.84 15.53 2.89
CA GLU A 156 7.06 14.72 2.91
C GLU A 156 6.70 13.25 3.11
N ARG A 157 7.45 12.35 2.44
CA ARG A 157 7.33 10.90 2.66
C ARG A 157 8.17 10.49 3.87
N SER A 158 7.48 10.04 4.90
CA SER A 158 8.05 9.56 6.14
C SER A 158 8.57 8.11 6.05
N VAL A 159 9.27 7.67 7.09
CA VAL A 159 9.82 6.30 7.19
C VAL A 159 8.69 5.27 7.14
N ALA A 160 7.60 5.50 7.87
CA ALA A 160 6.45 4.60 7.89
C ALA A 160 5.76 4.47 6.51
N GLU A 161 5.73 5.54 5.71
CA GLU A 161 5.18 5.49 4.34
C GLU A 161 6.09 4.68 3.41
N LYS A 162 7.41 4.89 3.48
CA LYS A 162 8.41 4.12 2.71
C LYS A 162 8.40 2.63 3.07
N LEU A 163 8.25 2.32 4.36
CA LEU A 163 8.15 0.96 4.85
C LEU A 163 6.98 0.22 4.21
N ILE A 164 5.79 0.81 4.22
CA ILE A 164 4.60 0.20 3.58
C ILE A 164 4.77 0.13 2.05
N GLU A 165 5.39 1.14 1.42
CA GLU A 165 5.69 1.15 -0.01
C GLU A 165 6.48 -0.11 -0.42
N GLU A 166 7.59 -0.42 0.26
CA GLU A 166 8.41 -1.59 -0.08
C GLU A 166 7.67 -2.92 0.07
N PHE A 167 6.81 -3.05 1.09
CA PHE A 167 6.01 -4.25 1.29
C PHE A 167 4.91 -4.42 0.25
N MET A 168 4.31 -3.32 -0.21
CA MET A 168 3.35 -3.37 -1.31
C MET A 168 4.05 -3.70 -2.63
N LEU A 169 5.23 -3.14 -2.88
CA LEU A 169 6.02 -3.43 -4.08
C LEU A 169 6.40 -4.90 -4.15
N VAL A 170 7.01 -5.47 -3.10
CA VAL A 170 7.42 -6.89 -3.11
C VAL A 170 6.23 -7.84 -3.24
N ALA A 171 5.08 -7.51 -2.63
CA ALA A 171 3.86 -8.30 -2.79
C ALA A 171 3.32 -8.24 -4.23
N ASN A 172 3.26 -7.05 -4.83
CA ASN A 172 2.80 -6.88 -6.20
C ASN A 172 3.72 -7.58 -7.21
N GLU A 173 5.04 -7.46 -7.04
CA GLU A 173 6.03 -8.17 -7.87
C GLU A 173 5.87 -9.69 -7.73
N THR A 174 5.67 -10.20 -6.52
CA THR A 174 5.47 -11.64 -6.25
C THR A 174 4.21 -12.17 -6.92
N VAL A 175 3.08 -11.44 -6.83
CA VAL A 175 1.84 -11.82 -7.49
C VAL A 175 2.02 -11.79 -9.01
N ALA A 176 2.59 -10.72 -9.56
CA ALA A 176 2.83 -10.61 -11.00
C ALA A 176 3.73 -11.75 -11.52
N GLU A 177 4.81 -12.08 -10.81
CA GLU A 177 5.70 -13.19 -11.15
C GLU A 177 4.98 -14.55 -11.07
N HIS A 178 4.17 -14.77 -10.03
CA HIS A 178 3.40 -16.01 -9.89
C HIS A 178 2.48 -16.25 -11.08
N PHE A 179 1.73 -15.23 -11.49
CA PHE A 179 0.81 -15.31 -12.64
C PHE A 179 1.55 -15.37 -13.98
N HIS A 180 2.73 -14.75 -14.09
CA HIS A 180 3.60 -14.88 -15.26
C HIS A 180 4.01 -16.35 -15.50
N TRP A 181 4.50 -17.03 -14.47
CA TRP A 181 4.93 -18.44 -14.58
C TRP A 181 3.78 -19.42 -14.77
N MET A 182 2.58 -19.10 -14.26
CA MET A 182 1.38 -19.89 -14.55
C MET A 182 0.89 -19.77 -16.00
N ASN A 183 1.37 -18.77 -16.75
CA ASN A 183 0.99 -18.50 -18.14
C ASN A 183 -0.53 -18.38 -18.34
N VAL A 184 -1.19 -17.68 -17.42
CA VAL A 184 -2.62 -17.37 -17.49
C VAL A 184 -2.85 -15.88 -17.78
N PRO A 185 -4.01 -15.49 -18.35
CA PRO A 185 -4.34 -14.08 -18.52
C PRO A 185 -4.31 -13.33 -17.18
N PHE A 186 -3.57 -12.23 -17.14
CA PHE A 186 -3.41 -11.41 -15.95
C PHE A 186 -3.23 -9.93 -16.32
N ILE A 187 -3.62 -9.02 -15.43
CA ILE A 187 -3.50 -7.58 -15.64
C ILE A 187 -2.13 -7.13 -15.11
N TYR A 188 -1.26 -6.69 -16.01
CA TYR A 188 0.06 -6.15 -15.66
C TYR A 188 0.07 -4.62 -15.71
N ARG A 189 0.82 -4.01 -14.79
CA ARG A 189 1.14 -2.58 -14.84
C ARG A 189 2.53 -2.40 -15.45
N ILE A 190 2.56 -1.96 -16.71
CA ILE A 190 3.80 -1.77 -17.47
C ILE A 190 4.17 -0.28 -17.55
N HIS A 191 5.47 0.00 -17.55
CA HIS A 191 6.01 1.34 -17.84
C HIS A 191 6.99 1.20 -19.01
N GLU A 192 6.67 1.83 -20.14
CA GLU A 192 7.50 1.78 -21.33
C GLU A 192 8.75 2.65 -21.19
N GLU A 193 9.79 2.35 -21.97
CA GLU A 193 10.97 3.18 -22.03
C GLU A 193 10.64 4.60 -22.55
N PRO A 194 11.35 5.64 -22.06
CA PRO A 194 11.16 6.99 -22.55
C PRO A 194 11.36 7.06 -24.07
N ASN A 195 10.46 7.75 -24.77
CA ASN A 195 10.59 7.91 -26.22
C ASN A 195 11.93 8.61 -26.57
N PRO A 196 12.80 8.00 -27.38
CA PRO A 196 14.14 8.52 -27.69
C PRO A 196 14.15 9.90 -28.36
N LEU A 197 13.02 10.39 -28.90
CA LEU A 197 12.91 11.73 -29.48
C LEU A 197 12.65 12.84 -28.43
N ARG A 198 12.27 12.50 -27.20
CA ARG A 198 12.03 13.46 -26.10
C ARG A 198 13.14 13.52 -25.06
N SER A 199 14.18 12.70 -25.19
CA SER A 199 15.25 12.56 -24.19
C SER A 199 16.34 13.66 -24.25
N PHE A 200 16.24 14.65 -25.16
CA PHE A 200 17.28 15.67 -25.38
C PHE A 200 16.84 17.14 -25.12
N SER A 201 15.80 17.38 -24.32
CA SER A 201 15.30 18.75 -24.09
C SER A 201 14.99 19.06 -22.63
N ALA A 202 15.93 18.78 -21.73
CA ALA A 202 15.96 19.37 -20.40
C ALA A 202 17.37 19.24 -19.77
N PHE A 203 18.36 19.91 -20.37
CA PHE A 203 19.56 20.41 -19.69
C PHE A 203 19.81 21.83 -20.16
#